data_AF-A0A4Q9AV40-F1
#
_entry.id   AF-A0A4Q9AV40-F1
#
_cell.length_a   1.000
_cell.length_b   1.000
_cell.length_c   1.000
_cell.angle_alpha   90.00
_cell.angle_beta   90.00
_cell.angle_gamma   90.00
#
_symmetry.space_group_name_H-M   'P 1'
#
loop_
_entity.id
_entity.type
_entity.pdbx_description
1 polymer ?
#
loop_
_entity_poly.entity_id
_entity_poly.type
_entity_poly.pdbx_seq_one_letter_code
_entity_poly.pdbx_strand_id
1 'polypeptide(L)'
;MNPMPVVMYLMGLEAAQGLLEPLGFRKAPHPQGVGSSLYLGEEAVLHSTGLWYRGVLYHRPKERFYRTPLPPYPPEVHPEAEPLPFPEGLAHLRPFLLAYEAEVRRLRGEGRERSTRGLPPGARRHLRDWRAFLGGEDALD
;
A
#
# COMPACT_ATOMS: atom_id res chain seq x y z
N MET A 1 -6.84 -12.94 6.60
CA MET A 1 -6.73 -11.49 6.83
C MET A 1 -6.09 -10.84 5.61
N ASN A 2 -6.74 -9.86 5.00
CA ASN A 2 -6.18 -9.05 3.91
C ASN A 2 -6.38 -7.55 4.23
N PRO A 3 -5.37 -6.83 4.76
CA PRO A 3 -5.49 -5.40 5.05
C PRO A 3 -5.22 -4.52 3.81
N MET A 4 -4.70 -5.10 2.72
CA MET A 4 -4.13 -4.34 1.61
C MET A 4 -5.14 -3.49 0.83
N PRO A 5 -6.42 -3.90 0.64
CA PRO A 5 -7.41 -3.02 0.03
C PRO A 5 -7.62 -1.70 0.77
N VAL A 6 -7.53 -1.70 2.12
CA VAL A 6 -7.59 -0.47 2.92
C VAL A 6 -6.29 0.32 2.77
N VAL A 7 -5.13 -0.33 2.90
CA VAL A 7 -3.81 0.30 2.71
C VAL A 7 -3.72 1.03 1.37
N MET A 8 -4.02 0.35 0.26
CA MET A 8 -3.94 0.94 -1.07
C MET A 8 -4.92 2.10 -1.26
N TYR A 9 -6.11 2.03 -0.65
CA TYR A 9 -7.05 3.15 -0.70
C TYR A 9 -6.52 4.36 0.06
N LEU A 10 -6.02 4.16 1.27
CA LEU A 10 -5.47 5.24 2.09
C LEU A 10 -4.25 5.88 1.41
N MET A 11 -3.30 5.09 0.91
CA MET A 11 -2.17 5.59 0.12
C MET A 11 -2.63 6.40 -1.11
N GLY A 12 -3.74 6.02 -1.73
CA GLY A 12 -4.38 6.81 -2.79
C GLY A 12 -4.92 8.16 -2.30
N LEU A 13 -5.48 8.23 -1.08
CA LEU A 13 -5.88 9.50 -0.46
C LEU A 13 -4.67 10.37 -0.13
N GLU A 14 -3.58 9.79 0.37
CA GLU A 14 -2.32 10.50 0.59
C GLU A 14 -1.76 11.08 -0.71
N ALA A 15 -1.82 10.32 -1.80
CA ALA A 15 -1.43 10.79 -3.13
C ALA A 15 -2.29 11.99 -3.58
N ALA A 16 -3.62 11.88 -3.44
CA ALA A 16 -4.55 12.95 -3.82
C ALA A 16 -4.38 14.23 -2.98
N GLN A 17 -3.86 14.10 -1.76
CA GLN A 17 -3.63 15.22 -0.83
C GLN A 17 -2.18 15.73 -0.87
N GLY A 18 -1.33 15.20 -1.77
CA GLY A 18 0.06 15.63 -1.89
C GLY A 18 0.96 15.23 -0.72
N LEU A 19 0.58 14.24 0.08
CA LEU A 19 1.33 13.84 1.28
C LEU A 19 2.44 12.82 1.01
N LEU A 20 2.46 12.21 -0.17
CA LEU A 20 3.47 11.20 -0.49
C LEU A 20 4.89 11.79 -0.56
N GLU A 21 5.05 13.04 -0.99
CA GLU A 21 6.35 13.71 -1.00
C GLU A 21 6.94 13.93 0.41
N PRO A 22 6.18 14.50 1.37
CA PRO A 22 6.57 14.49 2.79
C PRO A 22 6.86 13.10 3.38
N LEU A 23 6.26 12.04 2.83
CA LEU A 23 6.48 10.65 3.23
C LEU A 23 7.70 10.01 2.53
N GLY A 24 8.49 10.78 1.80
CA GLY A 24 9.74 10.32 1.18
C GLY A 24 9.57 9.75 -0.24
N PHE A 25 8.41 9.90 -0.87
CA PHE A 25 8.23 9.51 -2.27
C PHE A 25 8.42 10.67 -3.23
N ARG A 26 9.17 10.45 -4.30
CA ARG A 26 9.22 11.38 -5.44
C ARG A 26 8.16 11.01 -6.47
N LYS A 27 7.30 11.96 -6.84
CA LYS A 27 6.35 11.78 -7.93
C LYS A 27 7.06 11.73 -9.28
N ALA A 28 6.69 10.77 -10.12
CA ALA A 28 7.18 10.61 -11.47
C ALA A 28 6.01 10.35 -12.44
N PRO A 29 6.08 10.85 -13.69
CA PRO A 29 5.09 10.51 -14.70
C PRO A 29 5.12 9.00 -14.99
N HIS A 30 3.97 8.46 -15.41
CA HIS A 30 3.93 7.09 -15.91
C HIS A 30 4.83 6.96 -17.15
N PRO A 31 5.64 5.89 -17.32
CA PRO A 31 6.59 5.78 -18.43
C PRO A 31 5.95 5.88 -19.82
N GLN A 32 4.70 5.43 -19.94
CA GLN A 32 3.92 5.47 -21.18
C GLN A 32 3.15 6.80 -21.35
N GLY A 33 3.28 7.76 -20.44
CA GLY A 33 2.56 9.05 -20.46
C GLY A 33 1.05 8.96 -20.19
N VAL A 34 0.52 7.75 -19.98
CA VAL A 34 -0.91 7.47 -19.75
C VAL A 34 -1.09 6.83 -18.38
N GLY A 35 -2.09 7.28 -17.61
CA GLY A 35 -2.46 6.68 -16.33
C GLY A 35 -2.07 7.50 -15.10
N SER A 36 -2.09 6.84 -13.93
CA SER A 36 -1.73 7.48 -12.66
C SER A 36 -0.21 7.65 -12.55
N SER A 37 0.24 8.67 -11.80
CA SER A 37 1.68 8.88 -11.54
C SER A 37 2.27 7.72 -10.73
N LEU A 38 3.57 7.49 -10.94
CA LEU A 38 4.39 6.64 -10.08
C LEU A 38 4.90 7.48 -8.90
N TYR A 39 5.01 6.84 -7.74
CA TYR A 39 5.60 7.42 -6.55
C TYR A 39 6.80 6.56 -6.15
N LEU A 40 7.98 7.17 -6.19
CA LEU A 40 9.28 6.51 -6.06
C LEU A 40 9.88 6.83 -4.70
N GLY A 41 9.87 5.87 -3.79
CA GLY A 41 10.64 5.90 -2.55
C GLY A 41 12.02 5.27 -2.76
N GLU A 42 12.88 5.36 -1.74
CA GLU A 42 14.22 4.76 -1.78
C GLU A 42 14.17 3.24 -2.05
N GLU A 43 13.20 2.54 -1.44
CA GLU A 43 13.08 1.09 -1.51
C GLU A 43 11.66 0.62 -1.82
N ALA A 44 10.80 1.56 -2.24
CA ALA A 44 9.39 1.33 -2.49
C ALA A 44 8.95 2.01 -3.78
N VAL A 45 8.04 1.37 -4.51
CA VAL A 45 7.37 1.96 -5.68
C VAL A 45 5.88 1.80 -5.49
N LEU A 46 5.16 2.92 -5.51
CA LEU A 46 3.72 2.98 -5.37
C LEU A 46 3.06 3.46 -6.67
N HIS A 47 1.99 2.79 -7.04
CA HIS A 47 1.09 3.16 -8.14
C HIS A 47 -0.33 2.73 -7.79
N SER A 48 -1.32 3.18 -8.57
CA SER A 48 -2.72 2.79 -8.37
C SER A 48 -2.99 1.28 -8.52
N THR A 49 -2.11 0.56 -9.23
CA THR A 49 -2.17 -0.89 -9.46
C THR A 49 -1.41 -1.73 -8.44
N GLY A 50 -0.54 -1.14 -7.62
CA GLY A 50 0.27 -1.94 -6.71
C GLY A 50 1.31 -1.17 -5.91
N LEU A 51 1.90 -1.90 -4.98
CA LEU A 51 2.98 -1.45 -4.12
C LEU A 51 4.10 -2.49 -4.20
N TRP A 52 5.26 -2.07 -4.68
CA TRP A 52 6.49 -2.85 -4.60
C TRP A 52 7.32 -2.35 -3.43
N TYR A 53 7.89 -3.27 -2.64
CA TYR A 53 8.81 -2.96 -1.55
C TYR A 53 9.87 -4.05 -1.44
N ARG A 54 11.16 -3.68 -1.55
CA ARG A 54 12.33 -4.57 -1.37
C ARG A 54 12.13 -5.98 -1.94
N GLY A 55 11.82 -6.08 -3.23
CA GLY A 55 11.73 -7.38 -3.90
C GLY A 55 10.36 -8.05 -3.88
N VAL A 56 9.33 -7.45 -3.27
CA VAL A 56 7.97 -8.01 -3.22
C VAL A 56 6.95 -7.01 -3.74
N LEU A 57 6.12 -7.45 -4.69
CA LEU A 57 5.01 -6.69 -5.25
C LEU A 57 3.68 -7.17 -4.67
N TYR A 58 2.89 -6.26 -4.09
CA TYR A 58 1.44 -6.42 -3.97
C TYR A 58 0.76 -5.90 -5.23
N HIS A 59 0.10 -6.78 -5.98
CA HIS A 59 -0.66 -6.44 -7.17
C HIS A 59 -2.15 -6.31 -6.83
N ARG A 60 -2.64 -5.08 -6.78
CA ARG A 60 -4.00 -4.75 -6.34
C ARG A 60 -5.10 -5.40 -7.19
N PRO A 61 -5.07 -5.41 -8.54
CA PRO A 61 -6.13 -6.02 -9.35
C PRO A 61 -6.33 -7.52 -9.09
N LYS A 62 -5.25 -8.24 -8.70
CA LYS A 62 -5.32 -9.68 -8.40
C LYS A 62 -5.38 -9.97 -6.90
N GLU A 63 -5.25 -8.94 -6.05
CA GLU A 63 -5.09 -9.03 -4.60
C GLU A 63 -4.05 -10.10 -4.17
N ARG A 64 -2.91 -10.13 -4.86
CA ARG A 64 -1.85 -11.16 -4.68
C ARG A 64 -0.47 -10.55 -4.56
N PHE A 65 0.41 -11.30 -3.90
CA PHE A 65 1.83 -10.97 -3.80
C PHE A 65 2.65 -11.76 -4.81
N TYR A 66 3.76 -11.16 -5.22
CA TYR A 66 4.73 -11.75 -6.14
C TYR A 66 6.15 -11.41 -5.70
N ARG A 67 7.09 -12.34 -5.88
CA ARG A 67 8.54 -12.02 -5.82
C ARG A 67 8.91 -11.29 -7.10
N THR A 68 9.62 -10.19 -6.96
CA THR A 68 10.08 -9.38 -8.09
C THR A 68 11.36 -8.64 -7.66
N PRO A 69 12.56 -9.15 -7.98
CA PRO A 69 13.82 -8.66 -7.39
C PRO A 69 14.15 -7.21 -7.75
N LEU A 70 13.72 -6.76 -8.92
CA LEU A 70 13.83 -5.36 -9.34
C LEU A 70 12.45 -4.69 -9.25
N PRO A 71 12.37 -3.39 -8.92
CA PRO A 71 11.12 -2.66 -8.95
C PRO A 71 10.55 -2.67 -10.38
N PRO A 72 9.35 -3.22 -10.60
CA PRO A 72 8.69 -3.08 -11.89
C PRO A 72 8.20 -1.64 -12.04
N TYR A 73 8.55 -1.01 -13.17
CA TYR A 73 8.05 0.31 -13.58
C TYR A 73 7.20 0.18 -14.84
N PRO A 74 5.88 0.46 -14.79
CA PRO A 74 5.02 0.56 -13.60
C PRO A 74 4.92 -0.77 -12.81
N PRO A 75 4.37 -0.78 -11.57
CA PRO A 75 4.23 -2.01 -10.79
C PRO A 75 3.15 -2.91 -11.38
N GLU A 76 3.59 -3.71 -12.34
CA GLU A 76 2.86 -4.75 -13.03
C GLU A 76 3.47 -6.11 -12.70
N VAL A 77 2.67 -7.16 -12.86
CA VAL A 77 3.14 -8.53 -12.67
C VAL A 77 3.93 -8.93 -13.90
N HIS A 78 5.24 -9.06 -13.77
CA HIS A 78 6.08 -9.65 -14.83
C HIS A 78 5.58 -11.08 -15.15
N PRO A 79 5.59 -11.54 -16.41
CA PRO A 79 5.12 -12.88 -16.77
C PRO A 79 5.80 -14.02 -15.99
N GLU A 80 7.06 -13.82 -15.62
CA GLU A 80 7.88 -14.79 -14.87
C GLU A 80 7.87 -14.52 -13.35
N ALA A 81 7.08 -13.56 -12.86
CA ALA A 81 7.02 -13.24 -11.44
C ALA A 81 6.44 -14.42 -10.66
N GLU A 82 7.18 -14.90 -9.66
CA GLU A 82 6.74 -16.00 -8.82
C GLU A 82 5.64 -15.53 -7.85
N PRO A 83 4.45 -16.15 -7.83
CA PRO A 83 3.44 -15.82 -6.84
C PRO A 83 3.91 -16.20 -5.44
N LEU A 84 3.62 -15.34 -4.47
CA LEU A 84 3.87 -15.57 -3.06
C LEU A 84 2.57 -15.96 -2.33
N PRO A 85 2.63 -16.89 -1.36
CA PRO A 85 1.57 -17.06 -0.39
C PRO A 85 1.25 -15.72 0.28
N PHE A 86 -0.05 -15.44 0.43
CA PHE A 86 -0.49 -14.15 0.95
C PHE A 86 0.10 -13.80 2.33
N PRO A 87 0.16 -14.73 3.31
CA PRO A 87 0.76 -14.45 4.61
C PRO A 87 2.25 -14.07 4.52
N GLU A 88 3.01 -14.70 3.63
CA GLU A 88 4.44 -14.40 3.43
C GLU A 88 4.63 -12.99 2.86
N GLY A 89 3.89 -12.66 1.81
CA GLY A 89 3.95 -11.32 1.21
C GLY A 89 3.52 -10.22 2.19
N LEU A 90 2.47 -10.46 2.98
CA LEU A 90 2.04 -9.51 4.00
C LEU A 90 3.09 -9.39 5.12
N ALA A 91 3.70 -10.49 5.56
CA ALA A 91 4.76 -10.46 6.56
C ALA A 91 5.98 -9.66 6.09
N HIS A 92 6.36 -9.79 4.81
CA HIS A 92 7.44 -9.00 4.20
C HIS A 92 7.14 -7.49 4.19
N LEU A 93 5.91 -7.10 3.83
CA LEU A 93 5.53 -5.69 3.76
C LEU A 93 5.23 -5.09 5.15
N ARG A 94 4.95 -5.92 6.16
CA ARG A 94 4.47 -5.46 7.47
C ARG A 94 5.36 -4.39 8.11
N PRO A 95 6.70 -4.54 8.22
CA PRO A 95 7.55 -3.51 8.83
C PRO A 95 7.45 -2.16 8.12
N PHE A 96 7.45 -2.17 6.78
CA PHE A 96 7.29 -0.98 5.96
C PHE A 96 5.94 -0.30 6.18
N LEU A 97 4.86 -1.06 6.14
CA LEU A 97 3.50 -0.52 6.30
C LEU A 97 3.26 0.07 7.69
N LEU A 98 3.80 -0.56 8.74
CA LEU A 98 3.71 -0.02 10.10
C LEU A 98 4.52 1.28 10.25
N ALA A 99 5.73 1.34 9.69
CA ALA A 99 6.53 2.56 9.68
C ALA A 99 5.85 3.69 8.89
N TYR A 100 5.29 3.36 7.73
CA TYR A 100 4.52 4.30 6.90
C TYR A 100 3.32 4.86 7.68
N GLU A 101 2.53 4.01 8.33
CA GLU A 101 1.36 4.45 9.11
C GLU A 101 1.75 5.30 10.32
N ALA A 102 2.87 4.99 10.99
CA ALA A 102 3.40 5.82 12.07
C ALA A 102 3.79 7.22 11.56
N GLU A 103 4.43 7.30 10.40
CA GLU A 103 4.82 8.58 9.80
C GLU A 103 3.61 9.39 9.32
N VAL A 104 2.61 8.73 8.73
CA VAL A 104 1.34 9.38 8.38
C VAL A 104 0.66 9.97 9.63
N ARG A 105 0.63 9.24 10.75
CA ARG A 105 0.11 9.76 12.02
C ARG A 105 0.91 10.96 12.51
N ARG A 106 2.24 10.93 12.39
CA ARG A 106 3.11 12.06 12.76
C ARG A 106 2.79 13.31 11.93
N LEU A 107 2.58 13.16 10.62
CA LEU A 107 2.31 14.28 9.71
C LEU A 107 0.88 14.85 9.82
N ARG A 108 -0.12 13.98 10.01
CA ARG A 108 -1.53 14.39 10.06
C ARG A 108 -2.07 14.65 11.46
N GLY A 109 -1.39 14.17 12.50
CA GLY A 109 -1.95 14.05 13.84
C GLY A 109 -3.05 12.97 13.94
N GLU A 110 -3.94 13.14 14.90
CA GLU A 110 -5.02 12.19 15.17
C GLU A 110 -6.11 12.16 14.09
N GLY A 111 -6.86 11.04 14.04
CA GLY A 111 -8.07 10.92 13.22
C GLY A 111 -7.91 10.16 11.91
N ARG A 112 -6.98 9.20 11.83
CA ARG A 112 -6.87 8.21 10.72
C ARG A 112 -8.21 7.52 10.43
N GLU A 113 -9.02 7.30 11.47
CA GLU A 113 -10.35 6.72 11.38
C GLU A 113 -11.32 7.55 10.51
N ARG A 114 -11.15 8.88 10.45
CA ARG A 114 -11.97 9.73 9.57
C ARG A 114 -11.75 9.37 8.11
N SER A 115 -10.50 9.07 7.73
CA SER A 115 -10.17 8.60 6.38
C SER A 115 -10.79 7.24 6.06
N THR A 116 -11.15 6.44 7.07
CA THR A 116 -11.82 5.15 6.86
C THR A 116 -13.33 5.27 6.59
N ARG A 117 -13.96 6.40 6.92
CA ARG A 117 -15.40 6.63 6.66
C ARG A 117 -15.74 6.65 5.17
N GLY A 118 -14.79 7.11 4.34
CA GLY A 118 -14.91 7.19 2.88
C GLY A 118 -14.60 5.89 2.14
N LEU A 119 -14.25 4.80 2.84
CA LEU A 119 -13.83 3.55 2.18
C LEU A 119 -14.91 3.04 1.22
N PRO A 120 -14.57 2.71 -0.04
CA PRO A 120 -15.48 2.04 -0.96
C PRO A 120 -15.85 0.65 -0.43
N PRO A 121 -16.98 0.06 -0.86
CA PRO A 121 -17.46 -1.23 -0.34
C PRO A 121 -16.40 -2.34 -0.35
N GLY A 122 -15.61 -2.43 -1.43
CA GLY A 122 -14.56 -3.43 -1.58
C GLY A 122 -13.40 -3.28 -0.59
N ALA A 123 -13.08 -2.06 -0.14
CA ALA A 123 -12.06 -1.86 0.89
C ALA A 123 -12.66 -1.94 2.30
N ARG A 124 -13.91 -1.47 2.48
CA ARG A 124 -14.61 -1.46 3.77
C ARG A 124 -14.75 -2.86 4.38
N ARG A 125 -14.97 -3.89 3.56
CA ARG A 125 -15.04 -5.30 4.02
C ARG A 125 -13.75 -5.77 4.72
N HIS A 126 -12.62 -5.11 4.44
CA HIS A 126 -11.30 -5.41 4.99
C HIS A 126 -10.90 -4.49 6.14
N LEU A 127 -11.80 -3.62 6.62
CA LEU A 127 -11.48 -2.68 7.69
C LEU A 127 -11.11 -3.40 9.00
N ARG A 128 -11.79 -4.51 9.34
CA ARG A 128 -11.44 -5.32 10.52
C ARG A 128 -10.04 -5.91 10.40
N ASP A 129 -9.71 -6.46 9.23
CA ASP A 129 -8.38 -7.01 8.93
C ASP A 129 -7.29 -5.95 9.06
N TRP A 130 -7.53 -4.73 8.55
CA TRP A 130 -6.60 -3.61 8.67
C TRP A 130 -6.40 -3.15 10.12
N ARG A 131 -7.47 -3.09 10.93
CA ARG A 131 -7.35 -2.74 12.35
C ARG A 131 -6.52 -3.76 13.13
N ALA A 132 -6.80 -5.04 12.92
CA ALA A 132 -6.03 -6.13 13.55
C ALA A 132 -4.56 -6.11 13.08
N PHE A 133 -4.31 -5.84 11.79
CA PHE A 133 -2.96 -5.67 11.25
C PHE A 133 -2.13 -4.59 11.98
N LEU A 134 -2.76 -3.49 12.39
CA LEU A 134 -2.12 -2.40 13.14
C LEU A 134 -1.87 -2.70 14.62
N GLY A 135 -2.22 -3.90 15.10
CA GLY A 135 -2.12 -4.27 16.52
C GLY A 135 -3.36 -3.91 17.34
N GLY A 136 -4.48 -3.60 16.68
CA GLY A 136 -5.77 -3.45 17.37
C GLY A 136 -6.39 -4.79 17.70
N GLU A 137 -5.86 -5.50 18.70
CA GLU A 137 -6.53 -6.64 19.35
C GLU A 137 -7.21 -6.25 20.68
N ASP A 138 -6.98 -5.05 21.22
CA ASP A 138 -7.67 -4.53 22.42
C ASP A 138 -9.06 -3.90 22.13
N ALA A 139 -9.73 -4.27 21.04
CA ALA A 139 -11.02 -3.68 20.63
C ALA A 139 -12.10 -4.72 20.30
N LEU A 140 -12.03 -5.88 20.96
CA LEU A 140 -13.07 -6.92 20.94
C LEU A 140 -13.20 -7.49 22.37
N ASP A 141 -13.67 -6.65 23.29
CA ASP A 141 -14.53 -7.10 24.39
C ASP A 141 -15.99 -7.13 23.90
#